data_AF-L5NRV0-F1
#
_entry.id   AF-L5NRV0-F1
#
_cell.length_a   1.000
_cell.length_b   1.000
_cell.length_c   1.000
_cell.angle_alpha   90.00
_cell.angle_beta   90.00
_cell.angle_gamma   90.00
#
_symmetry.space_group_name_H-M   'P 1'
#
loop_
_entity.id
_entity.type
_entity.pdbx_description
1 polymer ?
#
loop_
_entity_poly.entity_id
_entity_poly.type
_entity_poly.pdbx_seq_one_letter_code
_entity_poly.pdbx_strand_id
1 'polypeptide(L)'
;MPVYQRRTRIAAPLERVWEFHSDVSGLEALTPAWMRLDIESVRGPDGDDDPDELVAGTEIEMSMRPFGVGPRQRWTSRILDREAGETTAWFRDDMVGGPFSRWVHTHRFVADGDETIVEDR
;
A
#
# COMPACT_ATOMS: atom_id res chain seq x y z
N MET A 1 -8.73 -19.58 -1.67
CA MET A 1 -7.71 -18.82 -0.92
C MET A 1 -8.39 -18.13 0.24
N PRO A 2 -7.76 -18.10 1.42
CA PRO A 2 -8.27 -17.29 2.52
C PRO A 2 -8.31 -15.81 2.09
N VAL A 3 -9.31 -15.09 2.57
CA VAL A 3 -9.47 -13.64 2.36
C VAL A 3 -9.60 -13.02 3.74
N TYR A 4 -8.83 -11.97 3.99
CA TYR A 4 -8.98 -11.12 5.15
C TYR A 4 -9.65 -9.83 4.70
N GLN A 5 -10.59 -9.31 5.49
CA GLN A 5 -11.22 -8.03 5.19
C GLN A 5 -11.29 -7.17 6.43
N ARG A 6 -11.04 -5.88 6.27
CA ARG A 6 -11.13 -4.91 7.36
C ARG A 6 -11.78 -3.63 6.85
N ARG A 7 -12.67 -3.08 7.66
CA ARG A 7 -13.24 -1.75 7.45
C ARG A 7 -12.81 -0.84 8.59
N THR A 8 -12.32 0.34 8.24
CA THR A 8 -11.85 1.36 9.18
C THR A 8 -12.51 2.70 8.84
N ARG A 9 -12.85 3.49 9.86
CA ARG A 9 -13.30 4.87 9.69
C ARG A 9 -12.17 5.81 10.09
N ILE A 10 -11.84 6.74 9.20
CA ILE A 10 -10.76 7.71 9.40
C ILE A 10 -11.41 9.09 9.51
N ALA A 11 -11.09 9.79 10.59
CA ALA A 11 -11.57 11.16 10.86
C ALA A 11 -10.79 12.20 10.02
N ALA A 12 -10.82 12.03 8.70
CA ALA A 12 -10.23 12.93 7.72
C ALA A 12 -10.96 12.80 6.36
N PRO A 13 -11.00 13.89 5.56
CA PRO A 13 -11.64 13.88 4.25
C PRO A 13 -10.90 12.97 3.26
N LEU A 14 -11.62 12.50 2.24
CA LEU A 14 -11.13 11.54 1.24
C LEU A 14 -9.80 11.97 0.61
N GLU A 15 -9.69 13.24 0.19
CA GLU A 15 -8.47 13.80 -0.42
C GLU A 15 -7.24 13.56 0.45
N ARG A 16 -7.35 13.83 1.76
CA ARG A 16 -6.23 13.68 2.69
C ARG A 16 -5.88 12.22 2.97
N VAL A 17 -6.90 11.36 3.05
CA VAL A 17 -6.67 9.93 3.24
C VAL A 17 -6.06 9.32 1.97
N TRP A 18 -6.48 9.77 0.80
CA TRP A 18 -5.95 9.32 -0.49
C TRP A 18 -4.50 9.78 -0.70
N GLU A 19 -4.20 11.05 -0.43
CA GLU A 19 -2.84 11.62 -0.47
C GLU A 19 -1.91 10.78 0.42
N PHE A 20 -2.31 10.49 1.66
CA PHE A 20 -1.54 9.65 2.58
C PHE A 20 -1.23 8.25 2.02
N HIS A 21 -2.09 7.67 1.18
CA HIS A 21 -1.84 6.34 0.59
C HIS A 21 -1.19 6.40 -0.80
N SER A 22 -0.85 7.59 -1.30
CA SER A 22 -0.37 7.76 -2.68
C SER A 22 1.14 7.63 -2.85
N ASP A 23 1.90 7.56 -1.74
CA ASP A 23 3.36 7.40 -1.73
C ASP A 23 3.83 6.38 -0.66
N VAL A 24 5.14 6.08 -0.65
CA VAL A 24 5.73 5.08 0.27
C VAL A 24 5.75 5.53 1.73
N SER A 25 5.72 6.82 2.01
CA SER A 25 5.73 7.34 3.39
C SER A 25 4.47 6.92 4.15
N GLY A 26 3.34 6.80 3.47
CA GLY A 26 2.10 6.23 4.03
C GLY A 26 2.25 4.78 4.46
N LEU A 27 2.87 3.96 3.60
CA LEU A 27 3.16 2.56 3.90
C LEU A 27 4.10 2.42 5.10
N GLU A 28 5.15 3.23 5.17
CA GLU A 28 6.08 3.26 6.30
C GLU A 28 5.37 3.67 7.59
N ALA A 29 4.53 4.72 7.55
CA ALA A 29 3.79 5.20 8.71
C ALA A 29 2.76 4.20 9.23
N LEU A 30 2.10 3.44 8.33
CA LEU A 30 1.17 2.37 8.70
C LEU A 30 1.88 1.13 9.26
N THR A 31 3.14 0.94 8.90
CA THR A 31 3.89 -0.26 9.28
C THR A 31 4.51 -0.09 10.67
N PRO A 32 4.11 -0.90 11.67
CA PRO A 32 4.64 -0.74 13.01
C PRO A 32 6.16 -0.90 13.05
N ALA A 33 6.86 -0.05 13.81
CA ALA A 33 8.33 -0.04 13.86
C ALA A 33 8.97 -1.40 14.20
N TRP A 34 8.27 -2.25 14.98
CA TRP A 34 8.74 -3.59 15.31
C TRP A 34 8.77 -4.54 14.10
N MET A 35 8.10 -4.23 12.99
CA MET A 35 8.20 -4.97 11.72
C MET A 35 9.54 -4.74 11.02
N ARG A 36 10.22 -3.61 11.26
CA ARG A 36 11.49 -3.22 10.62
C ARG A 36 11.42 -3.31 9.09
N LEU A 37 10.38 -2.71 8.51
CA LEU A 37 10.26 -2.47 7.08
C LEU A 37 11.45 -1.62 6.61
N ASP A 38 11.95 -1.91 5.42
CA ASP A 38 12.93 -1.10 4.71
C ASP A 38 12.47 -1.06 3.24
N ILE A 39 12.34 0.14 2.70
CA ILE A 39 12.07 0.37 1.29
C ILE A 39 13.43 0.40 0.60
N GLU A 40 13.75 -0.64 -0.16
CA GLU A 40 15.05 -0.81 -0.81
C GLU A 40 15.13 -0.02 -2.12
N SER A 41 14.02 0.06 -2.87
CA SER A 41 13.88 0.88 -4.08
C SER A 41 12.40 1.12 -4.42
N VAL A 42 12.13 2.21 -5.13
CA VAL A 42 10.84 2.47 -5.78
C VAL A 42 11.10 2.82 -7.24
N ARG A 43 10.40 2.16 -8.16
CA ARG A 43 10.50 2.43 -9.60
C ARG A 43 9.15 2.69 -10.22
N GLY A 44 9.04 3.78 -10.95
CA GLY A 44 7.85 4.11 -11.73
C GLY A 44 7.66 3.18 -12.94
N PRO A 45 6.49 3.24 -13.59
CA PRO A 45 6.18 2.40 -14.76
C PRO A 45 7.11 2.66 -15.95
N ASP A 46 7.69 3.86 -16.05
CA ASP A 46 8.62 4.25 -17.11
C ASP A 46 10.10 4.02 -16.73
N GLY A 47 10.36 3.48 -15.53
CA GLY A 47 11.70 3.17 -15.03
C GLY A 47 12.40 4.29 -14.26
N ASP A 48 11.70 5.39 -13.97
CA ASP A 48 12.21 6.46 -13.10
C ASP A 48 12.34 5.95 -11.65
N ASP A 49 13.43 6.34 -10.98
CA ASP A 49 13.64 6.05 -9.57
C ASP A 49 12.89 7.06 -8.69
N ASP A 50 12.32 6.57 -7.59
CA ASP A 50 11.63 7.36 -6.54
C ASP A 50 10.54 8.32 -7.08
N PRO A 51 9.52 7.82 -7.80
CA PRO A 51 8.41 8.64 -8.27
C PRO A 51 7.64 9.26 -7.09
N ASP A 52 7.17 10.50 -7.28
CA ASP A 52 6.37 11.22 -6.27
C ASP A 52 5.04 10.50 -5.94
N GLU A 53 4.49 9.72 -6.89
CA GLU A 53 3.21 9.02 -6.76
C GLU A 53 3.31 7.55 -7.23
N LEU A 54 2.71 6.65 -6.46
CA LEU A 54 2.64 5.22 -6.75
C LEU A 54 1.51 4.91 -7.75
N VAL A 55 1.81 4.96 -9.03
CA VAL A 55 0.82 4.71 -10.10
C VAL A 55 0.83 3.26 -10.57
N ALA A 56 -0.14 2.89 -11.43
CA ALA A 56 -0.16 1.56 -12.02
C ALA A 56 1.17 1.26 -12.74
N GLY A 57 1.76 0.11 -12.43
CA GLY A 57 3.09 -0.30 -12.90
C GLY A 57 4.24 0.10 -11.98
N THR A 58 4.01 0.90 -10.94
CA THR A 58 5.04 1.17 -9.93
C THR A 58 5.42 -0.10 -9.19
N GLU A 59 6.71 -0.35 -9.05
CA GLU A 59 7.29 -1.47 -8.32
C GLU A 59 8.05 -0.96 -7.08
N ILE A 60 7.79 -1.56 -5.93
CA ILE A 60 8.40 -1.21 -4.65
C ILE A 60 9.14 -2.43 -4.14
N GLU A 61 10.47 -2.41 -4.20
CA GLU A 61 11.29 -3.46 -3.59
C GLU A 61 11.41 -3.17 -2.10
N MET A 62 10.98 -4.12 -1.29
CA MET A 62 10.96 -3.93 0.14
C MET A 62 11.32 -5.20 0.88
N SER A 63 11.70 -5.00 2.12
CA SER A 63 12.09 -6.09 2.98
C SER A 63 11.64 -5.86 4.41
N MET A 64 11.57 -6.94 5.19
CA MET A 64 11.05 -6.88 6.55
C MET A 64 11.69 -7.91 7.44
N ARG A 65 11.86 -7.56 8.71
CA ARG A 65 12.45 -8.42 9.73
C ARG A 65 11.78 -8.19 11.09
N PRO A 66 10.61 -8.80 11.33
CA PRO A 66 9.86 -8.60 12.56
C PRO A 66 10.72 -8.88 13.80
N PHE A 67 10.66 -7.97 14.78
CA PHE A 67 11.45 -7.94 16.01
C PHE A 67 12.98 -7.97 15.81
N GLY A 68 13.49 -7.94 14.58
CA GLY A 68 14.90 -8.16 14.28
C GLY A 68 15.36 -9.61 14.43
N VAL A 69 14.43 -10.58 14.45
CA VAL A 69 14.73 -12.00 14.65
C VAL A 69 14.59 -12.77 13.33
N GLY A 70 15.49 -13.74 13.10
CA GLY A 70 15.46 -14.56 11.88
C GLY A 70 15.96 -13.85 10.61
N PRO A 71 15.84 -14.50 9.45
CA PRO A 71 16.24 -13.91 8.17
C PRO A 71 15.30 -12.78 7.77
N ARG A 72 15.85 -11.80 7.05
CA ARG A 72 15.09 -10.71 6.44
C ARG A 72 14.36 -11.27 5.21
N GLN A 73 13.05 -11.06 5.14
CA GLN A 73 12.23 -11.46 4.00
C GLN A 73 12.18 -10.31 3.00
N ARG A 74 12.25 -10.61 1.70
CA ARG A 74 12.21 -9.64 0.60
C ARG A 74 11.08 -9.97 -0.34
N TRP A 75 10.47 -8.94 -0.90
CA TRP A 75 9.48 -9.07 -1.97
C TRP A 75 9.36 -7.74 -2.72
N THR A 76 8.72 -7.80 -3.88
CA THR A 76 8.32 -6.61 -4.64
C THR A 76 6.81 -6.45 -4.51
N SER A 77 6.36 -5.28 -4.06
CA SER A 77 4.96 -4.88 -4.20
C SER A 77 4.78 -4.18 -5.54
N ARG A 78 3.74 -4.50 -6.29
CA ARG A 78 3.47 -3.84 -7.58
C ARG A 78 2.08 -3.25 -7.58
N ILE A 79 1.96 -1.97 -7.89
CA ILE A 79 0.66 -1.33 -8.07
C ILE A 79 0.09 -1.82 -9.39
N LEU A 80 -1.02 -2.55 -9.32
CA LEU A 80 -1.69 -3.10 -10.51
C LEU A 80 -2.58 -2.07 -11.17
N ASP A 81 -3.32 -1.29 -10.37
CA ASP A 81 -4.30 -0.33 -10.86
C ASP A 81 -4.70 0.64 -9.74
N ARG A 82 -5.15 1.83 -10.13
CA ARG A 82 -5.70 2.83 -9.20
C ARG A 82 -6.65 3.78 -9.92
N GLU A 83 -7.66 4.25 -9.21
CA GLU A 83 -8.60 5.25 -9.70
C GLU A 83 -9.04 6.14 -8.55
N ALA A 84 -9.14 7.45 -8.81
CA ALA A 84 -9.61 8.43 -7.84
C ALA A 84 -10.69 9.31 -8.49
N GLY A 85 -11.79 9.51 -7.76
CA GLY A 85 -12.87 10.42 -8.11
C GLY A 85 -13.35 11.21 -6.88
N GLU A 86 -14.39 12.01 -7.05
CA GLU A 86 -14.84 12.97 -6.03
C GLU A 86 -15.33 12.32 -4.73
N THR A 87 -15.92 11.12 -4.81
CA THR A 87 -16.56 10.45 -3.65
C THR A 87 -15.96 9.09 -3.33
N THR A 88 -15.12 8.56 -4.23
CA THR A 88 -14.51 7.24 -4.11
C THR A 88 -13.12 7.22 -4.71
N ALA A 89 -12.22 6.46 -4.11
CA ALA A 89 -10.93 6.13 -4.68
C ALA A 89 -10.58 4.67 -4.37
N TRP A 90 -9.71 4.07 -5.14
CA TRP A 90 -9.20 2.73 -4.88
C TRP A 90 -7.86 2.48 -5.53
N PHE A 91 -7.07 1.58 -4.96
CA PHE A 91 -5.91 0.99 -5.64
C PHE A 91 -5.77 -0.48 -5.27
N ARG A 92 -5.01 -1.19 -6.10
CA ARG A 92 -4.69 -2.60 -5.90
C ARG A 92 -3.21 -2.84 -6.11
N ASP A 93 -2.63 -3.68 -5.26
CA ASP A 93 -1.30 -4.21 -5.44
C ASP A 93 -1.26 -5.74 -5.42
N ASP A 94 -0.13 -6.29 -5.87
CA ASP A 94 0.23 -7.67 -5.62
C ASP A 94 1.66 -7.81 -5.07
N MET A 95 1.94 -8.99 -4.51
CA MET A 95 3.26 -9.35 -3.99
C MET A 95 3.94 -10.35 -4.90
N VAL A 96 5.18 -10.07 -5.29
CA VAL A 96 6.04 -10.95 -6.06
C VAL A 96 7.24 -11.39 -5.22
N GLY A 97 7.55 -12.69 -5.24
CA GLY A 97 8.73 -13.25 -4.56
C GLY A 97 8.61 -13.40 -3.04
N GLY A 98 7.48 -13.02 -2.45
CA GLY A 98 7.21 -13.14 -1.01
C GLY A 98 6.82 -14.55 -0.54
N PRO A 99 6.49 -14.72 0.75
CA PRO A 99 6.24 -16.03 1.36
C PRO A 99 4.91 -16.68 0.94
N PHE A 100 4.04 -15.92 0.26
CA PHE A 100 2.74 -16.39 -0.20
C PHE A 100 2.80 -16.76 -1.68
N SER A 101 2.12 -17.84 -2.08
CA SER A 101 2.00 -18.22 -3.50
C SER A 101 1.22 -17.20 -4.33
N ARG A 102 0.34 -16.44 -3.68
CA ARG A 102 -0.40 -15.31 -4.26
C ARG A 102 -0.86 -14.38 -3.15
N TRP A 103 -0.68 -13.09 -3.37
CA TRP A 103 -1.19 -12.01 -2.53
C TRP A 103 -1.73 -10.93 -3.45
N VAL A 104 -2.94 -10.45 -3.18
CA VAL A 104 -3.55 -9.32 -3.86
C VAL A 104 -4.28 -8.54 -2.81
N HIS A 105 -3.96 -7.26 -2.64
CA HIS A 105 -4.60 -6.38 -1.67
C HIS A 105 -5.27 -5.25 -2.43
N THR A 106 -6.56 -5.03 -2.16
CA THR A 106 -7.29 -3.88 -2.68
C THR A 106 -7.71 -2.97 -1.53
N HIS A 107 -7.35 -1.70 -1.64
CA HIS A 107 -7.81 -0.62 -0.78
C HIS A 107 -8.94 0.12 -1.48
N ARG A 108 -10.06 0.32 -0.79
CA ARG A 108 -11.17 1.18 -1.26
C ARG A 108 -11.43 2.28 -0.25
N PHE A 109 -11.64 3.48 -0.75
CA PHE A 109 -11.89 4.68 0.01
C PHE A 109 -13.22 5.26 -0.43
N VAL A 110 -14.10 5.55 0.54
CA VAL A 110 -15.41 6.14 0.29
C VAL A 110 -15.57 7.35 1.19
N ALA A 111 -15.87 8.51 0.60
CA ALA A 111 -16.15 9.74 1.32
C ALA A 111 -17.43 9.60 2.15
N ASP A 112 -17.41 10.09 3.39
CA ASP A 112 -18.56 10.07 4.30
C ASP A 112 -18.57 11.36 5.15
N GLY A 113 -18.99 12.46 4.52
CA GLY A 113 -18.89 13.80 5.09
C GLY A 113 -17.43 14.24 5.21
N ASP A 114 -17.02 14.64 6.41
CA ASP A 114 -15.63 15.01 6.73
C ASP A 114 -14.75 13.79 7.08
N GLU A 115 -15.29 12.58 6.95
CA GLU A 115 -14.62 11.32 7.24
C GLU A 115 -14.46 10.45 5.99
N THR A 116 -13.63 9.41 6.09
CA THR A 116 -13.43 8.42 5.04
C THR A 116 -13.62 7.02 5.58
N ILE A 117 -14.35 6.19 4.85
CA ILE A 117 -14.42 4.75 5.10
C ILE A 117 -13.36 4.08 4.23
N VAL A 118 -12.44 3.36 4.86
CA VAL A 118 -11.42 2.54 4.21
C VAL A 118 -11.80 1.07 4.33
N GLU A 119 -11.83 0.37 3.20
CA GLU A 119 -12.08 -1.07 3.13
C GLU A 119 -10.90 -1.79 2.46
N ASP A 120 -10.28 -2.67 3.22
CA ASP A 120 -9.16 -3.52 2.82
C ASP A 120 -9.64 -4.94 2.56
N ARG A 121 -9.17 -5.55 1.48
CA ARG A 121 -9.45 -6.94 1.11
C ARG A 121 -8.27 -7.61 0.42
#